data_AF-A0A9N9IEX4-F1
#
_entry.id   AF-A0A9N9IEX4-F1
#
_cell.length_a   1.000
_cell.length_b   1.000
_cell.length_c   1.000
_cell.angle_alpha   90.00
_cell.angle_beta   90.00
_cell.angle_gamma   90.00
#
_symmetry.space_group_name_H-M   'P 1'
#
loop_
_entity.id
_entity.type
_entity.pdbx_description
1 polymer ?
#
loop_
_entity_poly.entity_id
_entity_poly.type
_entity_poly.pdbx_seq_one_letter_code
_entity_poly.pdbx_strand_id
1 'polypeptide(L)'
;GSTNFVSDAVILETAINPFVQGSSVSHMDFATYLNTSDFLMMYKAVVGKTIEELIKDGGNYPGGVIGPKLKLMLETIGYTTEDNPNPYKPKPFKEEKAISSAINRRFSF
;
A
#
# COMPACT_ATOMS: atom_id res chain seq x y z
N GLY A 1 -15.41 9.60 16.27
CA GLY A 1 -15.76 9.61 14.84
C GLY A 1 -14.56 10.14 14.10
N SER A 2 -13.91 9.31 13.30
CA SER A 2 -12.72 9.68 12.52
C SER A 2 -13.17 10.45 11.29
N THR A 3 -12.88 11.75 11.24
CA THR A 3 -13.06 12.55 10.01
C THR A 3 -11.91 12.20 9.08
N ASN A 4 -12.16 11.38 8.05
CA ASN A 4 -11.16 11.08 7.03
C ASN A 4 -11.02 12.30 6.13
N PHE A 5 -9.88 13.00 6.18
CA PHE A 5 -9.62 14.13 5.31
C PHE A 5 -9.00 13.64 4.00
N VAL A 6 -9.16 14.39 2.91
CA VAL A 6 -8.50 14.09 1.62
C VAL A 6 -6.97 14.10 1.77
N SER A 7 -6.43 14.81 2.77
CA SER A 7 -5.01 14.74 3.16
C SER A 7 -4.57 13.32 3.54
N ASP A 8 -5.48 12.51 4.06
CA ASP A 8 -5.21 11.15 4.54
C ASP A 8 -5.45 10.12 3.44
N ALA A 9 -6.00 10.55 2.30
CA ALA A 9 -6.25 9.69 1.16
C ALA A 9 -4.96 9.41 0.38
N VAL A 10 -4.95 8.23 -0.24
CA VAL A 10 -4.01 7.81 -1.27
C VAL A 10 -4.65 8.12 -2.61
N ILE A 11 -4.00 8.96 -3.42
CA ILE A 11 -4.53 9.45 -4.70
C ILE A 11 -3.96 8.62 -5.85
N LEU A 12 -4.87 8.10 -6.67
CA LEU A 12 -4.55 7.35 -7.89
C LEU A 12 -4.51 8.29 -9.10
N GLU A 13 -3.66 7.96 -10.07
CA GLU A 13 -3.58 8.64 -11.35
C GLU A 13 -4.80 8.26 -12.20
N THR A 14 -5.63 9.25 -12.56
CA THR A 14 -6.83 9.05 -13.39
C THR A 14 -6.87 9.96 -14.60
N ALA A 15 -5.88 10.82 -14.80
CA ALA A 15 -5.87 11.88 -15.81
C ALA A 15 -5.06 11.51 -17.08
N ILE A 16 -4.50 10.29 -17.15
CA ILE A 16 -3.82 9.81 -18.37
C ILE A 16 -4.81 9.78 -19.54
N ASN A 17 -4.46 10.45 -20.64
CA ASN A 17 -5.26 10.53 -21.86
C ASN A 17 -4.47 9.93 -23.05
N PRO A 18 -4.96 8.86 -23.71
CA PRO A 18 -6.22 8.15 -23.43
C PRO A 18 -6.18 7.40 -22.11
N PHE A 19 -7.35 7.27 -21.45
CA PHE A 19 -7.48 6.48 -20.23
C PHE A 19 -6.97 5.06 -20.50
N VAL A 20 -5.97 4.63 -19.72
CA VAL A 20 -5.42 3.29 -19.82
C VAL A 20 -6.13 2.41 -18.80
N GLN A 21 -7.02 1.54 -19.29
CA GLN A 21 -7.64 0.50 -18.49
C GLN A 21 -6.53 -0.44 -17.98
N GLY A 22 -6.30 -0.46 -16.67
CA GLY A 22 -5.12 -1.07 -16.05
C GLY A 22 -4.46 -0.22 -14.96
N SER A 23 -4.94 1.02 -14.74
CA SER A 23 -4.57 1.81 -13.56
C SER A 23 -4.97 1.05 -12.29
N SER A 24 -3.97 0.52 -11.60
CA SER A 24 -4.05 -0.25 -10.36
C SER A 24 -3.39 0.54 -9.23
N VAL A 25 -3.17 -0.08 -8.07
CA VAL A 25 -2.41 0.49 -6.94
C VAL A 25 -0.98 0.90 -7.28
N SER A 26 -0.47 0.51 -8.46
CA SER A 26 0.83 0.96 -9.01
C SER A 26 0.76 2.28 -9.77
N HIS A 27 -0.44 2.79 -10.11
CA HIS A 27 -0.64 4.04 -10.84
C HIS A 27 -1.14 5.12 -9.89
N MET A 28 -0.21 5.64 -9.10
CA MET A 28 -0.44 6.73 -8.16
C MET A 28 -0.20 8.08 -8.85
N ASP A 29 -0.92 9.13 -8.43
CA ASP A 29 -0.84 10.45 -9.05
C ASP A 29 0.57 11.06 -8.96
N PHE A 30 1.18 11.35 -10.11
CA PHE A 30 2.56 11.81 -10.14
C PHE A 30 2.76 13.19 -9.51
N ALA A 31 1.87 14.14 -9.80
CA ALA A 31 2.01 15.52 -9.33
C ALA A 31 1.83 15.64 -7.82
N THR A 32 0.99 14.79 -7.23
CA THR A 32 0.72 14.73 -5.80
C THR A 32 1.92 14.25 -4.99
N TYR A 33 2.67 13.27 -5.50
CA TYR A 33 3.80 12.68 -4.77
C TYR A 33 5.15 13.27 -5.18
N LEU A 34 5.22 14.00 -6.29
CA LEU A 34 6.42 14.73 -6.70
C LEU A 34 6.82 15.75 -5.62
N ASN A 35 8.11 15.76 -5.26
CA ASN A 35 8.68 16.63 -4.22
C ASN A 35 8.03 16.45 -2.82
N THR A 36 7.55 15.24 -2.50
CA THR A 36 7.06 14.89 -1.16
C THR A 36 7.91 13.77 -0.54
N SER A 37 7.72 13.53 0.75
CA SER A 37 8.29 12.38 1.47
C SER A 37 7.91 11.04 0.83
N ASP A 38 6.82 11.02 0.07
CA ASP A 38 6.23 9.84 -0.55
C ASP A 38 6.57 9.73 -2.04
N PHE A 39 7.67 10.34 -2.50
CA PHE A 39 8.09 10.35 -3.91
C PHE A 39 8.22 8.94 -4.52
N LEU A 40 8.48 7.90 -3.72
CA LEU A 40 8.50 6.51 -4.18
C LEU A 40 7.13 5.98 -4.63
N MET A 41 6.04 6.66 -4.27
CA MET A 41 4.70 6.33 -4.75
C MET A 41 4.50 6.74 -6.21
N MET A 42 5.32 7.63 -6.79
CA MET A 42 5.16 8.08 -8.19
C MET A 42 5.13 6.90 -9.17
N TYR A 43 4.16 6.89 -10.10
CA TYR A 43 4.05 5.83 -11.11
C TYR A 43 5.19 5.81 -12.14
N LYS A 44 5.96 6.90 -12.24
CA LYS A 44 7.09 7.04 -13.16
C LYS A 44 8.27 7.75 -12.48
N ALA A 45 9.48 7.45 -12.95
CA ALA A 45 10.67 8.18 -12.56
C ALA A 45 10.69 9.61 -13.13
N VAL A 46 11.35 10.52 -12.42
CA VAL A 46 11.60 11.87 -12.91
C VAL A 46 12.84 11.85 -13.80
N VAL A 47 12.68 12.23 -15.06
CA VAL A 47 13.79 12.25 -16.02
C VAL A 47 14.83 13.28 -15.57
N GLY A 48 16.09 12.86 -15.49
CA GLY A 48 17.21 13.73 -15.14
C GLY A 48 17.34 14.06 -13.65
N LYS A 49 16.58 13.38 -12.77
CA LYS A 49 16.81 13.47 -11.32
C LYS A 49 17.33 12.16 -10.74
N THR A 50 18.31 12.25 -9.84
CA THR A 50 18.77 11.11 -9.05
C THR A 50 17.88 10.92 -7.81
N ILE A 51 18.00 9.76 -7.15
CA ILE A 51 17.29 9.49 -5.89
C ILE A 51 17.72 10.49 -4.80
N GLU A 52 19.00 10.85 -4.75
CA GLU A 52 19.52 11.82 -3.79
C GLU A 52 18.93 13.21 -4.00
N GLU A 53 18.69 13.61 -5.25
CA GLU A 53 18.01 14.87 -5.58
C GLU A 53 16.54 14.82 -5.16
N LEU A 54 15.84 13.71 -5.39
CA LEU A 54 14.45 13.55 -4.93
C LEU A 54 14.34 13.56 -3.39
N ILE A 55 15.32 12.99 -2.70
CA ILE A 55 15.41 13.07 -1.23
C ILE A 55 15.61 14.53 -0.79
N LYS A 56 16.50 15.28 -1.46
CA LYS A 56 16.73 16.70 -1.14
C LYS A 56 15.51 17.58 -1.41
N ASP A 57 14.78 17.32 -2.49
CA ASP A 57 13.68 18.17 -2.96
C ASP A 57 12.40 18.05 -2.12
N GLY A 58 12.25 16.94 -1.38
CA GLY A 58 11.07 16.72 -0.54
C GLY A 58 11.04 15.38 0.19
N GLY A 59 11.93 14.44 -0.17
CA GLY A 59 12.07 13.14 0.49
C GLY A 59 12.77 13.15 1.85
N ASN A 60 13.22 14.31 2.35
CA ASN A 60 13.95 14.42 3.62
C ASN A 60 12.99 14.33 4.82
N TYR A 61 12.49 13.13 5.06
CA TYR A 61 11.59 12.80 6.17
C TYR A 61 12.38 12.19 7.33
N PRO A 62 12.22 12.66 8.58
CA PRO A 62 12.94 12.13 9.73
C PRO A 62 12.69 10.64 10.01
N GLY A 63 11.56 10.08 9.55
CA GLY A 63 11.23 8.66 9.70
C GLY A 63 11.80 7.75 8.61
N GLY A 64 12.73 8.25 7.78
CA GLY A 64 13.51 7.45 6.83
C GLY A 64 13.16 7.71 5.37
N VAL A 65 13.69 6.83 4.51
CA VAL A 65 13.53 6.92 3.04
C VAL A 65 12.13 6.56 2.54
N ILE A 66 11.28 6.03 3.43
CA ILE A 66 9.89 5.66 3.15
C ILE A 66 8.99 6.73 3.78
N GLY A 67 8.27 7.46 2.95
CA GLY A 67 7.31 8.46 3.40
C GLY A 67 6.13 7.86 4.20
N PRO A 68 5.42 8.69 4.98
CA PRO A 68 4.36 8.24 5.88
C PRO A 68 3.18 7.59 5.15
N LYS A 69 2.82 8.05 3.94
CA LYS A 69 1.70 7.45 3.17
C LYS A 69 2.10 6.12 2.57
N LEU A 70 3.33 6.03 2.03
CA LEU A 70 3.86 4.77 1.52
C LEU A 70 3.98 3.74 2.65
N LYS A 71 4.46 4.16 3.83
CA LYS A 71 4.53 3.33 5.03
C LYS A 71 3.15 2.78 5.41
N LEU A 72 2.14 3.64 5.49
CA LEU A 72 0.77 3.25 5.82
C LEU A 72 0.18 2.27 4.79
N MET A 73 0.46 2.48 3.50
CA MET A 73 0.04 1.55 2.44
C MET A 73 0.67 0.16 2.62
N LEU A 74 1.97 0.10 2.89
CA LEU A 74 2.70 -1.16 3.13
C LEU A 74 2.16 -1.89 4.35
N GLU A 75 1.92 -1.17 5.46
CA GLU A 75 1.31 -1.73 6.67
C GLU A 75 -0.10 -2.29 6.41
N THR A 76 -0.89 -1.59 5.59
CA THR A 76 -2.27 -2.01 5.24
C THR A 76 -2.28 -3.32 4.46
N ILE A 77 -1.31 -3.56 3.57
CA ILE A 77 -1.20 -4.81 2.82
C ILE A 77 -0.43 -5.91 3.58
N GLY A 78 -0.01 -5.64 4.82
CA GLY A 78 0.53 -6.64 5.73
C GLY A 78 2.06 -6.65 5.86
N TYR A 79 2.77 -5.64 5.35
CA TYR A 79 4.21 -5.50 5.60
C TYR A 79 4.47 -4.99 7.02
N THR A 80 5.46 -5.59 7.64
CA THR A 80 5.93 -5.22 8.97
C THR A 80 6.81 -3.98 8.89
N THR A 81 6.57 -3.01 9.77
CA THR A 81 7.42 -1.82 9.94
C THR A 81 7.89 -1.72 11.39
N GLU A 82 8.82 -0.82 11.68
CA GLU A 82 9.27 -0.56 13.05
C GLU A 82 8.12 -0.09 13.95
N ASP A 83 7.19 0.71 13.42
CA ASP A 83 6.04 1.24 14.16
C ASP A 83 4.87 0.25 14.23
N ASN A 84 4.81 -0.69 13.27
CA ASN A 84 3.79 -1.73 13.19
C ASN A 84 4.45 -3.11 13.02
N PRO A 85 5.02 -3.67 14.10
CA PRO A 85 5.75 -4.95 14.05
C PRO A 85 4.82 -6.16 13.79
N ASN A 86 3.53 -6.02 14.11
CA ASN A 86 2.52 -7.08 13.97
C ASN A 86 1.34 -6.62 13.11
N PRO A 87 1.55 -6.38 11.81
CA PRO A 87 0.50 -5.90 10.92
C PRO A 87 -0.58 -6.96 10.73
N TYR A 88 -1.79 -6.52 10.34
CA TYR A 88 -2.86 -7.44 9.99
C TYR A 88 -2.42 -8.33 8.83
N LYS A 89 -2.37 -9.64 9.07
CA LYS A 89 -2.07 -10.64 8.04
C LYS A 89 -3.40 -11.11 7.48
N PRO A 90 -3.72 -10.81 6.20
CA PRO A 90 -4.91 -11.36 5.58
C PRO A 90 -4.86 -12.88 5.72
N LYS A 91 -5.95 -13.48 6.22
CA LYS A 91 -6.10 -14.93 6.21
C LYS A 91 -6.81 -15.27 4.90
N PRO A 92 -6.09 -15.70 3.84
CA PRO A 92 -6.70 -15.96 2.54
C PRO A 92 -7.75 -17.08 2.59
N PHE A 93 -7.73 -17.89 3.64
CA PHE A 93 -8.68 -18.98 3.86
C PHE A 93 -9.39 -18.78 5.20
N LYS A 94 -10.73 -18.85 5.16
CA LYS A 94 -11.50 -19.21 6.35
C LYS A 94 -11.21 -20.69 6.57
N GLU A 95 -10.72 -21.09 7.73
CA GLU A 95 -10.75 -22.52 8.07
C GLU A 95 -12.20 -22.97 7.93
N GLU A 96 -12.48 -23.75 6.89
CA GLU A 96 -13.75 -24.43 6.77
C GLU A 96 -13.80 -25.37 7.96
N LYS A 97 -14.68 -25.03 8.91
CA LYS A 97 -14.92 -25.77 10.14
C LYS A 97 -14.96 -27.25 9.78
N ALA A 98 -13.91 -27.97 10.17
CA ALA A 98 -13.57 -29.26 9.61
C ALA A 98 -14.81 -30.15 9.43
N ILE A 99 -15.12 -30.50 8.18
CA ILE A 99 -16.11 -31.54 7.83
C ILE A 99 -15.68 -32.92 8.42
N SER A 100 -14.52 -32.99 9.07
CA SER A 100 -14.01 -34.14 9.82
C SER A 100 -14.98 -34.68 10.90
N SER A 101 -15.84 -33.87 11.53
CA SER A 101 -16.75 -34.39 12.57
C SER A 101 -17.97 -35.15 12.04
N ALA A 102 -18.25 -35.11 10.73
CA ALA A 102 -19.43 -35.74 10.12
C ALA A 102 -19.13 -37.08 9.44
N ILE A 103 -17.87 -37.35 9.06
CA ILE A 103 -17.49 -38.56 8.32
C ILE A 103 -17.25 -39.75 9.27
N ASN A 104 -16.67 -39.53 10.45
CA ASN A 104 -16.38 -40.61 11.41
C ASN A 104 -17.60 -41.18 12.16
N ARG A 105 -18.81 -40.66 11.92
CA ARG A 105 -20.05 -41.19 12.50
C ARG A 105 -20.89 -42.06 11.55
N ARG A 106 -20.43 -42.28 10.31
CA ARG A 106 -21.15 -43.07 9.29
C ARG A 106 -20.54 -44.43 8.95
N PHE A 107 -19.43 -44.80 9.57
CA PHE A 107 -18.83 -46.13 9.43
C PHE A 107 -18.52 -46.71 10.81
N SER A 108 -19.57 -47.18 11.48
CA SER A 108 -19.48 -48.17 12.55
C SER A 108 -20.55 -49.21 12.25
N PHE A 109 -20.15 -50.28 11.56
CA PHE A 109 -20.88 -51.53 11.47
C PHE A 109 -20.24 -52.51 12.45
#